data_AF-A0A369JIN7-F1
#
_entry.id   AF-A0A369JIN7-F1
#
_cell.length_a   1.000
_cell.length_b   1.000
_cell.length_c   1.000
_cell.angle_alpha   90.00
_cell.angle_beta   90.00
_cell.angle_gamma   90.00
#
_symmetry.space_group_name_H-M   'P 1'
#
loop_
_entity.id
_entity.type
_entity.pdbx_description
1 polymer ?
#
loop_
_entity_poly.entity_id
_entity_poly.type
_entity_poly.pdbx_seq_one_letter_code
_entity_poly.pdbx_strand_id
1 'polypeptide(L)'
;MSFQPTPQAPMTFKPHTVTELGENWTLCDKTTPIQYSTIPPNAPDTPTAEADARKIMTAIRLKNSWARANAIPCVFTPIDGFIAQPTTVIHLAIQSLNDIEMAPITKFPVHVYIGRH
;
A
#
# COMPACT_ATOMS: atom_id res chain seq x y z
N MET A 1 -36.36 -44.23 13.86
CA MET A 1 -36.46 -42.86 13.33
C MET A 1 -35.09 -42.49 12.80
N SER A 2 -34.94 -42.34 11.48
CA SER A 2 -33.64 -42.09 10.83
C SER A 2 -33.52 -40.61 10.48
N PHE A 3 -32.50 -39.92 11.00
CA PHE A 3 -32.18 -38.55 10.64
C PHE A 3 -31.30 -38.57 9.38
N GLN A 4 -31.81 -38.02 8.27
CA GLN A 4 -30.96 -37.69 7.12
C GLN A 4 -30.36 -36.29 7.34
N PRO A 5 -29.03 -36.12 7.17
CA PRO A 5 -28.43 -34.80 7.20
C PRO A 5 -28.75 -34.05 5.89
N THR A 6 -29.24 -32.83 6.03
CA THR A 6 -29.52 -31.93 4.91
C THR A 6 -28.21 -31.60 4.17
N PRO A 7 -28.17 -31.63 2.82
CA PRO A 7 -27.00 -31.18 2.08
C PRO A 7 -26.81 -29.68 2.31
N GLN A 8 -25.69 -29.28 2.90
CA GLN A 8 -25.31 -27.87 2.95
C GLN A 8 -24.97 -27.42 1.53
N ALA A 9 -25.61 -26.35 1.06
CA ALA A 9 -25.29 -25.73 -0.21
C ALA A 9 -23.79 -25.33 -0.22
N PRO A 10 -23.08 -25.47 -1.35
CA PRO A 10 -21.69 -25.05 -1.44
C PRO A 10 -21.61 -23.56 -1.11
N MET A 11 -20.83 -23.21 -0.09
CA MET A 11 -20.52 -21.82 0.19
C MET A 11 -19.76 -21.27 -1.00
N THR A 12 -20.44 -20.52 -1.85
CA THR A 12 -19.81 -19.74 -2.91
C THR A 12 -18.97 -18.68 -2.23
N PHE A 13 -17.67 -18.93 -2.11
CA PHE A 13 -16.72 -17.87 -1.80
C PHE A 13 -16.85 -16.83 -2.91
N LYS A 14 -17.48 -15.70 -2.60
CA LYS A 14 -17.34 -14.52 -3.45
C LYS A 14 -15.85 -14.17 -3.41
N PRO A 15 -15.13 -14.22 -4.55
CA PRO A 15 -13.77 -13.71 -4.57
C PRO A 15 -13.85 -12.27 -4.05
N HIS A 16 -13.14 -11.99 -2.96
CA HIS A 16 -12.93 -10.61 -2.55
C HIS A 16 -12.28 -9.93 -3.74
N THR A 17 -13.00 -8.99 -4.33
CA THR A 17 -12.53 -8.17 -5.43
C THR A 17 -11.21 -7.57 -4.97
N VAL A 18 -10.10 -8.02 -5.57
CA VAL A 18 -8.81 -7.38 -5.38
C VAL A 18 -9.00 -6.00 -6.01
N THR A 19 -9.16 -4.98 -5.17
CA THR A 19 -9.15 -3.60 -5.63
C THR A 19 -7.79 -3.40 -6.28
N GLU A 20 -7.73 -3.32 -7.60
CA GLU A 20 -6.50 -2.97 -8.31
C GLU A 20 -6.08 -1.59 -7.82
N LEU A 21 -5.02 -1.52 -7.02
CA LEU A 21 -4.59 -0.30 -6.34
C LEU A 21 -4.05 0.78 -7.30
N GLY A 22 -4.18 0.59 -8.62
CA GLY A 22 -3.58 1.41 -9.67
C GLY A 22 -2.16 0.94 -10.03
N GLU A 23 -1.71 1.28 -11.24
CA GLU A 23 -0.46 0.77 -11.84
C GLU A 23 0.82 1.09 -11.05
N ASN A 24 0.77 2.06 -10.12
CA ASN A 24 1.91 2.50 -9.30
C ASN A 24 1.86 2.04 -7.84
N TRP A 25 0.91 1.19 -7.47
CA TRP A 25 0.71 0.80 -6.07
C TRP A 25 1.00 -0.68 -5.88
N THR A 26 1.96 -0.95 -5.00
CA THR A 26 2.39 -2.31 -4.68
C THR A 26 2.04 -2.61 -3.23
N LEU A 27 1.24 -3.65 -3.00
CA LEU A 27 1.02 -4.19 -1.66
C LEU A 27 2.25 -5.02 -1.28
N CYS A 28 2.97 -4.59 -0.25
CA CYS A 28 4.15 -5.27 0.23
C CYS A 28 3.80 -6.28 1.32
N ASP A 29 4.41 -7.46 1.25
CA ASP A 29 4.40 -8.41 2.37
C ASP A 29 5.45 -8.00 3.44
N LYS A 30 5.33 -8.55 4.64
CA LYS A 30 6.30 -8.31 5.73
C LYS A 30 7.56 -9.18 5.62
N THR A 31 7.60 -10.06 4.62
CA THR A 31 8.58 -11.13 4.51
C THR A 31 9.68 -10.83 3.51
N THR A 32 9.45 -9.92 2.57
CA THR A 32 10.45 -9.50 1.59
C THR A 32 11.51 -8.63 2.28
N PRO A 33 12.80 -9.00 2.24
CA PRO A 33 13.86 -8.18 2.80
C PRO A 33 14.02 -6.93 1.93
N ILE A 34 13.65 -5.78 2.47
CA ILE A 34 13.67 -4.49 1.77
C ILE A 34 14.48 -3.49 2.58
N GLN A 35 15.33 -2.72 1.90
CA GLN A 35 16.03 -1.59 2.51
C GLN A 35 15.39 -0.26 2.07
N TYR A 36 14.89 0.48 3.05
CA TYR A 36 14.48 1.87 2.90
C TYR A 36 15.53 2.79 3.52
N SER A 37 15.80 3.89 2.83
CA SER A 37 16.62 4.99 3.35
C SER A 37 15.87 6.31 3.16
N THR A 38 16.18 7.30 3.99
CA THR A 38 15.56 8.62 3.90
C THR A 38 15.94 9.28 2.59
N ILE A 39 14.99 9.92 1.91
CA ILE A 39 15.32 10.76 0.76
C ILE A 39 16.15 11.96 1.24
N PRO A 40 17.31 12.26 0.62
CA PRO A 40 18.07 13.45 0.97
C PRO A 40 17.21 14.70 0.75
N PRO A 41 17.20 15.68 1.67
CA PRO A 41 16.29 16.83 1.59
C PRO A 41 16.48 17.69 0.32
N ASN A 42 17.67 17.61 -0.31
CA ASN A 42 18.01 18.36 -1.51
C ASN A 42 17.94 17.50 -2.80
N ALA A 43 17.42 16.27 -2.73
CA ALA A 43 17.27 15.46 -3.93
C ALA A 43 16.20 16.09 -4.86
N PRO A 44 16.40 16.10 -6.19
CA PRO A 44 15.47 16.70 -7.15
C PRO A 44 14.02 16.20 -7.03
N ASP A 45 13.86 14.95 -6.61
CA ASP A 45 12.58 14.27 -6.51
C ASP A 45 11.79 14.64 -5.25
N THR A 46 12.46 15.15 -4.20
CA THR A 46 11.88 15.39 -2.86
C THR A 46 10.59 16.21 -2.91
N PRO A 47 10.55 17.39 -3.58
CA PRO A 47 9.34 18.22 -3.58
C PRO A 47 8.14 17.50 -4.22
N THR A 48 8.41 16.69 -5.26
CA THR A 48 7.38 15.97 -5.99
C THR A 48 6.90 14.77 -5.19
N ALA A 49 7.80 14.03 -4.55
CA ALA A 49 7.46 12.87 -3.72
C ALA A 49 6.67 13.29 -2.47
N GLU A 50 7.04 14.41 -1.84
CA GLU A 50 6.25 14.99 -0.75
C GLU A 50 4.86 15.44 -1.19
N ALA A 51 4.73 16.01 -2.40
CA ALA A 51 3.43 16.41 -2.93
C ALA A 51 2.51 15.20 -3.10
N ASP A 52 3.03 14.08 -3.62
CA ASP A 52 2.26 12.86 -3.75
C ASP A 52 1.92 12.23 -2.39
N ALA A 53 2.85 12.23 -1.42
CA ALA A 53 2.56 11.79 -0.06
C ALA A 53 1.43 12.61 0.58
N ARG A 54 1.43 13.94 0.39
CA ARG A 54 0.33 14.82 0.84
C ARG A 54 -1.00 14.49 0.17
N LYS A 55 -1.01 14.22 -1.14
CA LYS A 55 -2.24 13.82 -1.87
C LYS A 55 -2.82 12.53 -1.31
N ILE A 56 -1.98 11.52 -1.10
CA ILE A 56 -2.38 10.24 -0.50
C ILE A 56 -3.01 10.46 0.87
N MET A 57 -2.30 11.17 1.76
CA MET A 57 -2.80 11.44 3.11
C MET A 57 -4.11 12.25 3.10
N THR A 58 -4.27 13.15 2.13
CA THR A 58 -5.51 13.92 1.96
C THR A 58 -6.65 13.00 1.52
N ALA A 59 -6.43 12.15 0.52
CA ALA A 59 -7.44 11.21 0.03
C ALA A 59 -7.90 10.25 1.13
N ILE A 60 -6.96 9.69 1.90
CA ILE A 60 -7.26 8.80 3.04
C ILE A 60 -8.13 9.53 4.07
N ARG A 61 -7.75 10.75 4.48
CA ARG A 61 -8.50 11.53 5.47
C ARG A 61 -9.88 11.96 5.00
N LEU A 62 -10.05 12.22 3.69
CA LEU A 62 -11.35 12.53 3.10
C LEU A 62 -12.27 11.31 3.10
N LYS A 63 -11.72 10.11 2.86
CA LYS A 63 -12.48 8.86 2.93
C LYS A 63 -12.83 8.47 4.36
N ASN A 64 -11.87 8.57 5.27
CA ASN A 64 -11.99 8.18 6.67
C ASN A 64 -11.12 9.10 7.54
N SER A 65 -11.74 10.07 8.20
CA SER A 65 -11.05 11.04 9.05
C SER A 65 -10.35 10.41 10.27
N TRP A 66 -10.72 9.17 10.63
CA TRP A 66 -10.15 8.40 11.75
C TRP A 66 -9.10 7.39 11.29
N ALA A 67 -8.84 7.28 9.98
CA ALA A 67 -7.85 6.35 9.45
C ALA A 67 -6.46 6.68 10.03
N ARG A 68 -5.79 5.66 10.57
CA ARG A 68 -4.37 5.76 10.93
C ARG A 68 -3.56 5.39 9.70
N ALA A 69 -2.96 6.39 9.09
CA ALA A 69 -2.09 6.24 7.94
C ALA A 69 -0.82 7.08 8.09
N ASN A 70 0.25 6.63 7.46
CA ASN A 70 1.50 7.38 7.36
C ASN A 70 2.11 7.19 5.99
N ALA A 71 2.35 8.29 5.26
CA ALA A 71 2.96 8.28 3.94
C ALA A 71 4.28 9.04 4.00
N ILE A 72 5.40 8.36 3.73
CA ILE A 72 6.74 8.92 3.84
C ILE A 72 7.48 8.71 2.50
N PRO A 73 7.97 9.78 1.86
CA PRO A 73 8.93 9.65 0.77
C PRO A 73 10.24 9.02 1.23
N CYS A 74 10.66 7.95 0.56
CA CYS A 74 11.87 7.21 0.88
C CYS A 74 12.62 6.83 -0.40
N VAL A 75 13.88 6.45 -0.25
CA VAL A 75 14.66 5.78 -1.28
C VAL A 75 14.65 4.27 -1.00
N PHE A 76 14.17 3.49 -1.95
CA PHE A 76 14.10 2.04 -1.92
C PHE A 76 15.25 1.44 -2.71
N THR A 77 15.92 0.44 -2.13
CA THR A 77 16.93 -0.39 -2.81
C THR A 77 16.59 -1.86 -2.57
N PRO A 78 16.28 -2.66 -3.62
CA PRO A 78 16.01 -4.08 -3.45
C PRO A 78 17.30 -4.84 -3.11
N ILE A 79 17.23 -5.73 -2.11
CA ILE A 79 18.41 -6.43 -1.56
C ILE A 79 18.99 -7.46 -2.54
N ASP A 80 18.16 -8.05 -3.42
CA ASP A 80 18.58 -9.08 -4.36
C ASP A 80 19.21 -8.52 -5.66
N GLY A 81 19.27 -7.20 -5.81
CA GLY A 81 19.80 -6.55 -7.00
C GLY A 81 21.16 -5.95 -6.76
N PHE A 82 22.25 -6.71 -6.98
CA PHE A 82 23.64 -6.19 -7.02
C PHE A 82 23.85 -5.02 -8.02
N ILE A 83 22.81 -4.63 -8.80
CA ILE A 83 22.81 -3.60 -9.84
C ILE A 83 21.56 -2.68 -9.74
N ALA A 84 20.65 -2.88 -8.77
CA ALA A 84 19.42 -2.09 -8.72
C ALA A 84 19.68 -0.66 -8.27
N GLN A 85 19.31 0.32 -9.10
CA GLN A 85 19.47 1.73 -8.75
C GLN A 85 18.50 2.11 -7.62
N PRO A 86 18.97 2.83 -6.58
CA PRO A 86 18.10 3.38 -5.56
C PRO A 86 17.00 4.22 -6.21
N THR A 87 15.74 3.92 -5.89
CA THR A 87 14.58 4.55 -6.53
C THR A 87 13.73 5.27 -5.48
N THR A 88 13.27 6.48 -5.80
CA THR A 88 12.33 7.21 -4.96
C THR A 88 10.96 6.52 -4.95
N VAL A 89 10.45 6.21 -3.76
CA VAL A 89 9.14 5.60 -3.54
C VAL A 89 8.41 6.27 -2.37
N ILE A 90 7.10 6.06 -2.27
CA ILE A 90 6.32 6.46 -1.11
C ILE A 90 6.04 5.22 -0.27
N HIS A 91 6.59 5.19 0.93
CA HIS A 91 6.27 4.17 1.92
C HIS A 91 4.95 4.57 2.62
N LEU A 92 3.90 3.78 2.40
CA LEU A 92 2.57 3.99 2.98
C LEU A 92 2.23 2.87 3.98
N ALA A 93 2.03 3.24 5.23
CA ALA A 93 1.48 2.34 6.25
C ALA A 93 0.01 2.69 6.52
N ILE A 94 -0.88 1.69 6.46
CA ILE A 94 -2.34 1.84 6.70
C ILE A 94 -2.88 0.68 7.55
N GLN A 95 -4.07 0.86 8.10
CA GLN A 95 -4.76 -0.20 8.86
C GLN A 95 -5.71 -1.04 8.00
N SER A 96 -6.29 -0.45 6.95
CA SER A 96 -7.27 -1.12 6.08
C SER A 96 -7.08 -0.72 4.63
N LEU A 97 -7.18 -1.67 3.70
CA LEU A 97 -7.19 -1.39 2.26
C LEU A 97 -8.38 -0.50 1.86
N ASN A 98 -9.47 -0.52 2.64
CA ASN A 98 -10.62 0.34 2.40
C ASN A 98 -10.28 1.84 2.52
N ASP A 99 -9.23 2.20 3.26
CA ASP A 99 -8.78 3.58 3.42
C ASP A 99 -8.16 4.13 2.12
N ILE A 100 -7.74 3.27 1.20
CA ILE A 100 -7.10 3.62 -0.07
C ILE A 100 -7.91 3.19 -1.30
N GLU A 101 -9.21 2.93 -1.14
CA GLU A 101 -10.11 2.62 -2.27
C GLU A 101 -10.14 3.76 -3.30
N MET A 102 -9.93 5.00 -2.85
CA MET A 102 -9.81 6.20 -3.70
C MET A 102 -8.34 6.62 -3.85
N ALA A 103 -7.45 5.65 -4.09
CA ALA A 103 -6.03 5.89 -4.27
C ALA A 103 -5.80 6.93 -5.39
N PRO A 104 -5.11 8.05 -5.10
CA PRO A 104 -4.81 9.04 -6.13
C PRO A 104 -3.73 8.53 -7.09
N ILE A 105 -3.69 9.11 -8.29
CA ILE A 105 -2.57 8.93 -9.21
C ILE A 105 -1.32 9.60 -8.62
N THR A 106 -0.24 8.85 -8.56
CA THR A 106 1.07 9.30 -8.07
C THR A 106 2.10 9.21 -9.19
N LYS A 107 3.10 10.10 -9.16
CA LYS A 107 4.28 10.05 -10.03
C LYS A 107 5.28 9.01 -9.56
N PHE A 108 5.38 8.80 -8.25
CA PHE A 108 6.27 7.79 -7.66
C PHE A 108 5.50 6.52 -7.29
N PRO A 109 6.16 5.35 -7.33
CA PRO A 109 5.61 4.11 -6.82
C PRO A 109 5.24 4.23 -5.33
N VAL A 110 4.13 3.60 -4.94
CA VAL A 110 3.64 3.55 -3.56
C VAL A 110 3.75 2.12 -3.05
N HIS A 111 4.52 1.92 -2.00
CA HIS A 111 4.65 0.65 -1.30
C HIS A 111 3.72 0.65 -0.09
N VAL A 112 2.67 -0.17 -0.14
CA VAL A 112 1.60 -0.22 0.86
C VAL A 112 1.87 -1.34 1.85
N TYR A 113 1.82 -1.02 3.15
CA TYR A 113 1.93 -1.97 4.24
C TYR A 113 0.68 -1.91 5.11
N ILE A 114 0.07 -3.06 5.33
CA ILE A 114 -1.08 -3.20 6.23
C ILE A 114 -0.56 -3.64 7.60
N GLY A 115 -0.68 -2.73 8.57
CA GLY A 115 -0.20 -2.95 9.94
C GLY A 115 -1.29 -2.69 10.97
N ARG A 116 -1.33 -3.53 12.02
CA ARG A 116 -1.96 -3.14 13.28
C ARG A 116 -0.92 -2.34 14.05
N HIS A 117 -1.12 -1.03 14.16
CA HIS A 117 -0.45 -0.20 15.16
C HIS A 117 -1.06 -0.45 16.53
#